data_AF-E2C4L6-F1
#
_entry.id   AF-E2C4L6-F1
#
_cell.length_a   1.000
_cell.length_b   1.000
_cell.length_c   1.000
_cell.angle_alpha   90.00
_cell.angle_beta   90.00
_cell.angle_gamma   90.00
#
_symmetry.space_group_name_H-M   'P 1'
#
loop_
_entity.id
_entity.type
_entity.pdbx_description
1 polymer ?
#
loop_
_entity_poly.entity_id
_entity_poly.type
_entity_poly.pdbx_seq_one_letter_code
_entity_poly.pdbx_strand_id
1 'polypeptide(L)'
;VASYCVSYLYTYTYSITHTHTHTHTHTEARARTHAHTLYVCMYVCMYVCMYVCMYVCMYVCMYVCMYVCMYVCMYVCMYVCMYVCMYVCMYVCMYVCMYVCMYVCMYVCMYVCMYVCMYVCMYVCMYVCMYVCMYVCMYVCMYVFIYLSIYLSIYLSIYLSIYLSIYLSIYLSIYLSIYLSIYLSIYLSIYLSIYLSIYLSIYLSIYLSIYLSIYLYTHTHTYIYIYVCMYVCIYIYIYI
;
A
#
# COMPACT_ATOMS: atom_id res chain seq x y z
N VAL A 1 18.56 -106.63 135.93
CA VAL A 1 17.73 -105.40 135.80
C VAL A 1 18.01 -104.77 134.43
N ALA A 2 17.71 -105.45 133.32
CA ALA A 2 16.43 -105.49 132.60
C ALA A 2 15.94 -104.16 131.95
N SER A 3 16.50 -102.99 132.29
CA SER A 3 16.02 -101.69 131.77
C SER A 3 16.87 -101.05 130.66
N TYR A 4 18.14 -101.46 130.49
CA TYR A 4 19.05 -100.83 129.52
C TYR A 4 19.05 -101.45 128.11
N CYS A 5 18.59 -102.69 127.93
CA CYS A 5 18.55 -103.31 126.60
C CYS A 5 17.35 -102.87 125.75
N VAL A 6 16.23 -102.47 126.37
CA VAL A 6 15.00 -102.11 125.64
C VAL A 6 15.06 -100.68 125.08
N SER A 7 15.73 -99.76 125.77
CA SER A 7 15.90 -98.36 125.32
C SER A 7 16.88 -98.22 124.14
N TYR A 8 17.88 -99.08 124.06
CA TYR A 8 18.88 -99.04 122.99
C TYR A 8 18.34 -99.55 121.65
N LEU A 9 17.54 -100.61 121.67
CA LEU A 9 16.90 -101.14 120.46
C LEU A 9 15.85 -100.17 119.90
N TYR A 10 15.05 -99.52 120.75
CA TYR A 10 13.98 -98.61 120.30
C TYR A 10 14.53 -97.32 119.67
N THR A 11 15.60 -96.76 120.24
CA THR A 11 16.26 -95.55 119.70
C THR A 11 17.00 -95.85 118.40
N TYR A 12 17.60 -97.04 118.27
CA TYR A 12 18.30 -97.45 117.06
C TYR A 12 17.33 -97.75 115.89
N THR A 13 16.20 -98.41 116.13
CA THR A 13 15.20 -98.67 115.08
C THR A 13 14.46 -97.40 114.65
N TYR A 14 14.18 -96.47 115.57
CA TYR A 14 13.49 -95.22 115.26
C TYR A 14 14.39 -94.27 114.43
N SER A 15 15.67 -94.15 114.78
CA SER A 15 16.60 -93.29 114.04
C SER A 15 16.85 -93.79 112.61
N ILE A 16 16.96 -95.10 112.38
CA ILE A 16 17.19 -95.67 111.04
C ILE A 16 15.95 -95.55 110.17
N THR A 17 14.76 -95.85 110.70
CA THR A 17 13.51 -95.77 109.92
C THR A 17 13.15 -94.33 109.57
N HIS A 18 13.36 -93.39 110.49
CA HIS A 18 13.07 -91.97 110.23
C HIS A 18 14.07 -91.34 109.24
N THR A 19 15.35 -91.71 109.30
CA THR A 19 16.35 -91.18 108.36
C THR A 19 16.20 -91.75 106.95
N HIS A 20 15.92 -93.05 106.82
CA HIS A 20 15.76 -93.70 105.51
C HIS A 20 14.46 -93.29 104.79
N THR A 21 13.36 -93.10 105.52
CA THR A 21 12.09 -92.65 104.92
C THR A 21 12.13 -91.17 104.53
N HIS A 22 12.73 -90.30 105.36
CA HIS A 22 12.81 -88.87 105.08
C HIS A 22 13.79 -88.54 103.94
N THR A 23 14.88 -89.30 103.78
CA THR A 23 15.82 -89.10 102.67
C THR A 23 15.25 -89.57 101.34
N HIS A 24 14.66 -90.77 101.29
CA HIS A 24 14.10 -91.34 100.06
C HIS A 24 12.93 -90.50 99.50
N THR A 25 12.01 -90.07 100.38
CA THR A 25 10.86 -89.25 99.97
C THR A 25 11.28 -87.87 99.45
N HIS A 26 12.31 -87.27 100.05
CA HIS A 26 12.80 -85.95 99.62
C HIS A 26 13.61 -86.01 98.32
N THR A 27 14.33 -87.10 98.06
CA THR A 27 15.05 -87.32 96.79
C THR A 27 14.09 -87.63 95.64
N GLU A 28 13.05 -88.46 95.86
CA GLU A 28 12.07 -88.75 94.82
C GLU A 28 11.18 -87.54 94.48
N ALA A 29 10.78 -86.76 95.50
CA ALA A 29 10.02 -85.54 95.28
C ALA A 29 10.82 -84.49 94.48
N ARG A 30 12.14 -84.36 94.76
CA ARG A 30 13.02 -83.44 94.03
C ARG A 30 13.31 -83.90 92.60
N ALA A 31 13.40 -85.20 92.35
CA ALA A 31 13.58 -85.75 91.00
C ALA A 31 12.33 -85.53 90.12
N ARG A 32 11.12 -85.73 90.66
CA ARG A 32 9.86 -85.53 89.92
C ARG A 32 9.62 -84.05 89.57
N THR A 33 9.95 -83.13 90.47
CA THR A 33 9.79 -81.68 90.19
C THR A 33 10.77 -81.18 89.13
N HIS A 34 12.02 -81.67 89.11
CA HIS A 34 12.98 -81.34 88.04
C HIS A 34 12.59 -81.93 86.67
N ALA A 35 12.05 -83.14 86.62
CA ALA A 35 11.58 -83.72 85.36
C ALA A 35 10.37 -82.95 84.78
N HIS A 36 9.43 -82.55 85.63
CA HIS A 36 8.25 -81.79 85.21
C HIS A 36 8.62 -80.37 84.73
N THR A 37 9.55 -79.69 85.38
CA THR A 37 10.00 -78.36 84.94
C THR A 37 10.75 -78.42 83.61
N LEU A 38 11.55 -79.45 83.36
CA LEU A 38 12.22 -79.63 82.07
C LEU A 38 11.24 -79.93 80.92
N TYR A 39 10.22 -80.77 81.15
CA TYR A 39 9.21 -81.06 80.13
C TYR A 39 8.39 -79.82 79.74
N VAL A 40 7.97 -79.04 80.74
CA VAL A 40 7.25 -77.77 80.51
C VAL A 40 8.14 -76.76 79.81
N CYS A 41 9.42 -76.64 80.20
CA CYS A 41 10.34 -75.70 79.57
C CYS A 41 10.61 -76.06 78.09
N MET A 42 10.79 -77.35 77.78
CA MET A 42 10.98 -77.83 76.41
C MET A 42 9.72 -77.64 75.54
N TYR A 43 8.53 -77.95 76.07
CA TYR A 43 7.28 -77.79 75.34
C TYR A 43 6.98 -76.31 75.05
N VAL A 44 7.18 -75.44 76.05
CA VAL A 44 6.98 -73.99 75.89
C VAL A 44 8.01 -73.39 74.94
N CYS A 45 9.30 -73.73 75.06
CA CYS A 45 10.32 -73.25 74.12
C CYS A 45 10.03 -73.68 72.68
N MET A 46 9.68 -74.94 72.44
CA MET A 46 9.40 -75.44 71.09
C MET A 46 8.12 -74.83 70.51
N TYR A 47 7.06 -74.72 71.32
CA TYR A 47 5.81 -74.12 70.86
C TYR A 47 5.96 -72.62 70.59
N VAL A 48 6.62 -71.89 71.48
CA VAL A 48 6.85 -70.44 71.32
C VAL A 48 7.81 -70.18 70.17
N CYS A 49 8.93 -70.90 70.04
CA CYS A 49 9.83 -70.70 68.90
C CYS A 49 9.15 -71.01 67.57
N MET A 50 8.44 -72.15 67.45
CA MET A 50 7.79 -72.51 66.20
C MET A 50 6.62 -71.58 65.86
N TYR A 51 5.79 -71.22 66.84
CA TYR A 51 4.66 -70.33 66.59
C TYR A 51 5.13 -68.90 66.28
N VAL A 52 6.08 -68.36 67.04
CA VAL A 52 6.60 -67.00 66.83
C VAL A 52 7.39 -66.93 65.53
N CYS A 53 8.30 -67.87 65.25
CA CYS A 53 9.04 -67.84 63.99
C CYS A 53 8.11 -68.00 62.78
N MET A 54 7.17 -68.95 62.80
CA MET A 54 6.28 -69.16 61.65
C MET A 54 5.28 -68.02 61.49
N TYR A 55 4.66 -67.54 62.58
CA TYR A 55 3.70 -66.45 62.50
C TYR A 55 4.37 -65.13 62.14
N VAL A 56 5.49 -64.77 62.77
CA VAL A 56 6.19 -63.51 62.49
C VAL A 56 6.83 -63.55 61.10
N CYS A 57 7.51 -64.63 60.70
CA CYS A 57 8.08 -64.69 59.36
C CYS A 57 6.99 -64.69 58.28
N MET A 58 5.93 -65.49 58.41
CA MET A 58 4.89 -65.53 57.38
C MET A 58 4.07 -64.25 57.35
N TYR A 59 3.69 -63.70 58.50
CA TYR A 59 2.91 -62.47 58.54
C TYR A 59 3.74 -61.27 58.08
N VAL A 60 4.96 -61.10 58.59
CA VAL A 60 5.81 -59.96 58.22
C VAL A 60 6.27 -60.08 56.78
N CYS A 61 6.75 -61.24 56.30
CA CYS A 61 7.16 -61.37 54.92
C CYS A 61 5.98 -61.21 53.96
N MET A 62 4.84 -61.86 54.21
CA MET A 62 3.70 -61.75 53.28
C MET A 62 3.05 -60.37 53.34
N TYR A 63 2.85 -59.80 54.53
CA TYR A 63 2.23 -58.48 54.64
C TYR A 63 3.16 -57.38 54.13
N VAL A 64 4.43 -57.36 54.54
CA VAL A 64 5.37 -56.32 54.12
C VAL A 64 5.71 -56.48 52.64
N CYS A 65 6.02 -57.68 52.13
CA CYS A 65 6.31 -57.83 50.71
C CYS A 65 5.06 -57.54 49.86
N MET A 66 3.89 -58.07 50.18
CA MET A 66 2.71 -57.83 49.35
C MET A 66 2.24 -56.38 49.45
N TYR A 67 2.21 -55.78 50.64
CA TYR A 67 1.78 -54.39 50.79
C TYR A 67 2.80 -53.43 50.17
N VAL A 68 4.09 -53.59 50.44
CA VAL A 68 5.11 -52.68 49.90
C VAL A 68 5.28 -52.89 48.39
N CYS A 69 5.36 -54.12 47.89
CA CYS A 69 5.47 -54.33 46.45
C CYS A 69 4.21 -53.88 45.73
N MET A 70 3.01 -54.25 46.18
CA MET A 70 1.79 -53.85 45.47
C MET A 70 1.53 -52.35 45.59
N TYR A 71 1.71 -51.75 46.77
CA TYR A 71 1.47 -50.32 46.94
C TYR A 71 2.53 -49.50 46.23
N VAL A 72 3.82 -49.80 46.39
CA VAL A 72 4.89 -49.03 45.76
C VAL A 72 4.92 -49.26 44.25
N CYS A 73 4.82 -50.50 43.77
CA CYS A 73 4.80 -50.74 42.33
C CYS A 73 3.55 -50.14 41.68
N MET A 74 2.35 -50.35 42.24
CA MET A 74 1.14 -49.80 41.62
C MET A 74 1.09 -48.29 41.73
N TYR A 75 1.46 -47.70 42.87
CA TYR A 75 1.45 -46.25 43.02
C TYR A 75 2.52 -45.59 42.16
N VAL A 76 3.77 -46.09 42.16
CA VAL A 76 4.85 -45.51 41.36
C VAL A 76 4.61 -45.75 39.87
N CYS A 77 4.23 -46.96 39.45
CA CYS A 77 3.95 -47.20 38.03
C CYS A 77 2.74 -46.40 37.55
N MET A 78 1.61 -46.40 38.29
CA MET A 78 0.43 -45.66 37.83
C MET A 78 0.65 -44.15 37.91
N TYR A 79 1.25 -43.63 38.99
CA TYR A 79 1.47 -42.19 39.10
C TYR A 79 2.52 -41.70 38.11
N VAL A 80 3.66 -42.38 38.00
CA VAL A 80 4.73 -41.95 37.08
C VAL A 80 4.32 -42.18 35.64
N CYS A 81 3.76 -43.34 35.27
CA CYS A 81 3.32 -43.56 33.89
C CYS A 81 2.16 -42.64 33.52
N MET A 82 1.13 -42.49 34.36
CA MET A 82 0.01 -41.60 34.00
C MET A 82 0.43 -40.14 34.00
N TYR A 83 1.22 -39.68 34.98
CA TYR A 83 1.65 -38.29 35.01
C TYR A 83 2.63 -37.97 33.87
N VAL A 84 3.63 -38.82 33.63
CA VAL A 84 4.60 -38.59 32.55
C VAL A 84 3.94 -38.76 31.19
N CYS A 85 3.15 -39.82 30.95
CA CYS A 85 2.47 -39.99 29.67
C CYS A 85 1.45 -38.89 29.43
N MET A 86 0.61 -38.53 30.41
CA MET A 86 -0.39 -37.47 30.21
C MET A 86 0.26 -36.10 30.08
N TYR A 87 1.26 -35.77 30.91
CA TYR A 87 1.92 -34.47 30.83
C TYR A 87 2.74 -34.34 29.56
N VAL A 88 3.57 -35.34 29.22
CA VAL A 88 4.41 -35.28 28.02
C VAL A 88 3.57 -35.38 26.76
N CYS A 89 2.61 -36.31 26.66
CA CYS A 89 1.77 -36.41 25.48
C CYS A 89 0.89 -35.16 25.34
N MET A 90 0.21 -34.69 26.39
CA MET A 90 -0.64 -33.50 26.25
C MET A 90 0.18 -32.24 26.01
N TYR A 91 1.30 -32.05 26.68
CA TYR A 91 2.12 -30.85 26.48
C TYR A 91 2.78 -30.86 25.10
N VAL A 92 3.39 -31.98 24.68
CA VAL A 92 4.04 -32.07 23.38
C VAL A 92 3.01 -32.05 22.25
N CYS A 93 1.91 -32.80 22.34
CA CYS A 93 0.87 -32.76 21.31
C CYS A 93 0.21 -31.39 21.24
N MET A 94 -0.19 -30.78 22.37
CA MET A 94 -0.82 -29.47 22.33
C MET A 94 0.16 -28.38 21.90
N TYR A 95 1.40 -28.39 22.36
CA TYR A 95 2.38 -27.38 21.97
C TYR A 95 2.77 -27.54 20.51
N VAL A 96 3.10 -28.74 20.04
CA VAL A 96 3.49 -28.97 18.64
C VAL A 96 2.30 -28.79 17.72
N CYS A 97 1.12 -29.35 18.01
CA CYS A 97 -0.04 -29.16 17.15
C CYS A 97 -0.49 -27.69 17.15
N MET A 98 -0.61 -27.03 18.30
CA MET A 98 -1.04 -25.62 18.31
C MET A 98 0.00 -24.71 17.71
N TYR A 99 1.29 -24.88 17.99
CA TYR A 99 2.33 -24.03 17.42
C TYR A 99 2.48 -24.26 15.92
N VAL A 100 2.56 -25.51 15.47
CA VAL A 100 2.69 -25.82 14.04
C VAL A 100 1.42 -25.45 13.28
N CYS A 101 0.23 -25.84 13.76
CA CYS A 101 -1.02 -25.47 13.08
C CYS A 101 -1.24 -23.96 13.10
N MET A 102 -1.05 -23.26 14.22
CA MET A 102 -1.25 -21.81 14.25
C MET A 102 -0.18 -21.09 13.44
N TYR A 103 1.08 -21.47 13.52
CA TYR A 103 2.13 -20.81 12.76
C TYR A 103 1.99 -21.08 11.26
N VAL A 104 1.78 -22.33 10.85
CA VAL A 104 1.61 -22.68 9.44
C VAL A 104 0.32 -22.10 8.89
N CYS A 105 -0.82 -22.26 9.57
CA CYS A 105 -2.08 -21.68 9.10
C CYS A 105 -2.03 -20.16 9.10
N MET A 106 -1.54 -19.49 10.14
CA MET A 106 -1.47 -18.03 10.15
C MET A 106 -0.45 -17.51 9.15
N TYR A 107 0.72 -18.11 9.02
CA TYR A 107 1.72 -17.65 8.06
C TYR A 107 1.26 -17.89 6.62
N VAL A 108 0.77 -19.09 6.30
CA VAL A 108 0.29 -19.40 4.95
C VAL A 108 -0.97 -18.61 4.62
N CYS A 109 -1.98 -18.57 5.51
CA CYS A 109 -3.19 -17.79 5.24
C CYS A 109 -2.88 -16.30 5.17
N MET A 110 -2.09 -15.72 6.08
CA MET A 110 -1.78 -14.30 6.02
C MET A 110 -0.89 -13.97 4.82
N TYR A 111 0.13 -14.77 4.52
CA TYR A 111 1.00 -14.48 3.39
C TYR A 111 0.28 -14.66 2.06
N VAL A 112 -0.47 -15.76 1.88
CA VAL A 112 -1.21 -16.01 0.64
C VAL A 112 -2.37 -15.03 0.51
N CYS A 113 -3.19 -14.82 1.55
CA CYS A 113 -4.30 -13.86 1.45
C CYS A 113 -3.78 -12.43 1.28
N MET A 114 -2.76 -12.00 2.03
CA MET A 114 -2.24 -10.63 1.87
C MET A 114 -1.55 -10.47 0.53
N TYR A 115 -0.73 -11.42 0.07
CA TYR A 115 -0.05 -11.30 -1.21
C TYR A 115 -1.04 -11.35 -2.38
N VAL A 116 -1.96 -12.31 -2.38
CA VAL A 116 -2.96 -12.44 -3.45
C VAL A 116 -3.94 -11.27 -3.42
N CYS A 117 -4.51 -10.91 -2.26
CA CYS A 117 -5.42 -9.78 -2.18
C CYS A 117 -4.72 -8.47 -2.52
N MET A 118 -3.52 -8.20 -1.97
CA MET A 118 -2.83 -6.95 -2.27
C MET A 118 -2.36 -6.91 -3.73
N TYR A 119 -1.79 -7.99 -4.27
CA TYR A 119 -1.33 -8.00 -5.65
C TYR A 119 -2.50 -7.90 -6.63
N VAL A 120 -3.55 -8.71 -6.46
CA VAL A 120 -4.71 -8.70 -7.35
C VAL A 120 -5.48 -7.39 -7.21
N CYS A 121 -5.79 -6.93 -5.98
CA CYS A 121 -6.51 -5.67 -5.80
C CYS A 121 -5.68 -4.48 -6.28
N MET A 122 -4.39 -4.39 -5.94
CA MET A 122 -3.57 -3.26 -6.39
C MET A 122 -3.33 -3.31 -7.90
N TYR A 123 -3.05 -4.47 -8.48
CA TYR A 123 -2.84 -4.57 -9.93
C TYR A 123 -4.11 -4.26 -10.70
N VAL A 124 -5.24 -4.84 -10.31
CA VAL A 124 -6.53 -4.59 -10.97
C VAL A 124 -6.97 -3.14 -10.77
N CYS A 125 -6.92 -2.62 -9.55
CA CYS A 125 -7.28 -1.21 -9.29
C CYS A 125 -6.35 -0.26 -10.03
N MET A 126 -5.02 -0.45 -9.99
CA MET A 126 -4.09 0.43 -10.70
C MET A 126 -4.24 0.31 -12.20
N TYR A 127 -4.37 -0.90 -12.76
CA TYR A 127 -4.53 -1.07 -14.20
C TYR A 127 -5.85 -0.49 -14.69
N VAL A 128 -6.96 -0.81 -14.03
CA VAL A 128 -8.29 -0.30 -14.40
C VAL A 128 -8.35 1.21 -14.21
N CYS A 129 -7.93 1.74 -13.06
CA CYS A 129 -7.95 3.19 -12.82
C CYS A 129 -7.02 3.92 -13.79
N MET A 130 -5.79 3.44 -14.01
CA MET A 130 -4.87 4.11 -14.94
C MET A 130 -5.37 4.00 -16.39
N TYR A 131 -5.86 2.85 -16.83
CA TYR A 131 -6.34 2.69 -18.20
C TYR A 131 -7.59 3.52 -18.46
N VAL A 132 -8.57 3.47 -17.55
CA VAL A 132 -9.81 4.25 -17.66
C VAL A 132 -9.51 5.75 -17.56
N CYS A 133 -8.74 6.18 -16.56
CA CYS A 133 -8.37 7.59 -16.43
C CYS A 133 -7.57 8.07 -17.64
N MET A 134 -6.57 7.33 -18.11
CA MET A 134 -5.78 7.74 -19.26
C MET A 134 -6.62 7.73 -20.54
N TYR A 135 -7.45 6.72 -20.78
CA TYR A 135 -8.27 6.68 -21.99
C TYR A 135 -9.34 7.77 -22.00
N VAL A 136 -10.06 7.93 -20.89
CA VAL A 136 -11.12 8.95 -20.76
C VAL A 136 -10.50 10.35 -20.79
N CYS A 137 -9.45 10.62 -20.01
CA CYS A 137 -8.80 11.93 -20.03
C CYS A 137 -8.20 12.23 -21.40
N MET A 138 -7.48 11.30 -22.03
CA MET A 138 -6.89 11.55 -23.34
C MET A 138 -7.95 11.72 -24.42
N TYR A 139 -8.97 10.87 -24.46
CA TYR A 139 -10.01 10.97 -25.48
C TYR A 139 -10.85 12.24 -25.32
N VAL A 140 -11.32 12.53 -24.10
CA VAL A 140 -12.14 13.72 -23.82
C VAL A 140 -11.30 14.98 -24.01
N CYS A 141 -10.09 15.05 -23.45
CA CYS A 141 -9.24 16.23 -23.62
C CYS A 141 -8.89 16.45 -25.08
N MET A 142 -8.45 15.42 -25.82
CA MET A 142 -8.08 15.57 -27.23
C MET A 142 -9.28 15.94 -28.09
N TYR A 143 -10.42 15.25 -27.94
CA TYR A 143 -11.61 15.54 -28.74
C TYR A 143 -12.13 16.96 -28.47
N VAL A 144 -12.27 17.33 -27.19
CA VAL A 144 -12.77 18.66 -26.82
C VAL A 144 -11.79 19.75 -27.22
N PHE A 145 -10.48 19.60 -26.95
CA PHE A 145 -9.50 20.60 -27.37
C PHE A 145 -9.44 20.73 -28.89
N ILE A 146 -9.35 19.64 -29.63
CA ILE A 146 -9.23 19.68 -31.09
C ILE A 146 -10.50 20.27 -31.69
N TYR A 147 -11.68 19.79 -31.31
CA TYR A 147 -12.94 20.31 -31.85
C TYR A 147 -13.13 21.79 -31.53
N LEU A 148 -12.95 22.17 -30.26
CA LEU A 148 -13.16 23.55 -29.82
C LEU A 148 -12.10 24.50 -30.42
N SER A 149 -10.83 24.10 -30.44
CA SER A 149 -9.76 24.93 -31.00
C SER A 149 -9.90 25.09 -32.51
N ILE A 150 -10.22 24.02 -33.24
CA ILE A 150 -10.42 24.09 -34.69
C ILE A 150 -11.67 24.90 -35.00
N TYR A 151 -12.81 24.61 -34.34
CA TYR A 151 -14.05 25.35 -34.59
C TYR A 151 -13.87 26.84 -34.29
N LEU A 152 -13.29 27.18 -33.14
CA LEU A 152 -13.11 28.58 -32.74
C LEU A 152 -12.08 29.29 -33.63
N SER A 153 -10.96 28.63 -33.96
CA SER A 153 -9.94 29.22 -34.82
C SER A 153 -10.43 29.43 -36.24
N ILE A 154 -11.14 28.46 -36.82
CA ILE A 154 -11.71 28.58 -38.16
C ILE A 154 -12.81 29.64 -38.16
N TYR A 155 -13.77 29.57 -37.23
CA TYR A 155 -14.88 30.52 -37.19
C TYR A 155 -14.35 31.95 -37.01
N LEU A 156 -13.46 32.17 -36.05
CA LEU A 156 -12.89 33.49 -35.77
C LEU A 156 -12.01 33.98 -36.92
N SER A 157 -11.14 33.12 -37.48
CA SER A 157 -10.25 33.52 -38.58
C SER A 157 -11.04 33.84 -39.84
N ILE A 158 -12.05 33.05 -40.20
CA ILE A 158 -12.89 33.30 -41.36
C ILE A 158 -13.75 34.54 -41.13
N TYR A 159 -14.44 34.64 -40.00
CA TYR A 159 -15.30 35.79 -39.72
C TYR A 159 -14.49 37.09 -39.71
N LEU A 160 -13.36 37.10 -39.01
CA LEU A 160 -12.51 38.29 -38.92
C LEU A 160 -11.84 38.62 -40.25
N SER A 161 -11.31 37.63 -40.97
CA SER A 161 -10.65 37.87 -42.27
C SER A 161 -11.64 38.36 -43.32
N ILE A 162 -12.83 37.76 -43.42
CA ILE A 162 -13.85 38.17 -44.38
C ILE A 162 -14.38 39.55 -44.00
N TYR A 163 -14.78 39.75 -42.74
CA TYR A 163 -15.34 41.03 -42.31
C TYR A 163 -14.33 42.16 -42.49
N LEU A 164 -13.09 41.97 -42.04
CA LEU A 164 -12.04 42.99 -42.16
C LEU A 164 -11.63 43.21 -43.61
N SER A 165 -11.45 42.15 -44.41
CA SER A 165 -11.04 42.28 -45.81
C SER A 165 -12.11 43.00 -46.62
N ILE A 166 -13.38 42.61 -46.50
CA ILE A 166 -14.50 43.23 -47.24
C ILE A 166 -14.70 44.67 -46.77
N TYR A 167 -14.76 44.90 -45.46
CA TYR A 167 -14.98 46.24 -44.93
C TYR A 167 -13.85 47.19 -45.34
N LEU A 168 -12.59 46.76 -45.17
CA LEU A 168 -11.43 47.57 -45.52
C LEU A 168 -11.30 47.73 -47.04
N SER A 169 -11.49 46.67 -47.83
CA SER A 169 -11.36 46.76 -49.29
C SER A 169 -12.44 47.64 -49.88
N ILE A 170 -13.70 47.50 -49.46
CA ILE A 170 -14.80 48.32 -49.97
C ILE A 170 -14.64 49.76 -49.50
N TYR A 171 -14.41 49.98 -48.21
CA TYR A 171 -14.27 51.34 -47.68
C TYR A 171 -13.08 52.06 -48.30
N LEU A 172 -11.90 51.42 -48.36
CA LEU A 172 -10.71 52.03 -48.94
C LEU A 172 -10.84 52.20 -50.45
N SER A 173 -11.36 51.20 -51.18
CA SER A 173 -11.50 51.31 -52.64
C SER A 173 -12.50 52.39 -53.03
N ILE A 174 -13.65 52.46 -52.38
CA ILE A 174 -14.67 53.49 -52.66
C ILE A 174 -14.15 54.86 -52.24
N TYR A 175 -13.64 55.00 -51.02
CA TYR A 175 -13.15 56.28 -50.53
C TYR A 175 -12.00 56.80 -51.39
N LEU A 176 -11.00 55.97 -51.67
CA LEU A 176 -9.84 56.37 -52.46
C LEU A 176 -10.21 56.59 -53.93
N SER A 177 -11.00 55.72 -54.55
CA SER A 177 -11.37 55.88 -55.95
C SER A 177 -12.23 57.12 -56.17
N ILE A 178 -13.25 57.36 -55.33
CA ILE A 178 -14.11 58.53 -55.46
C ILE A 178 -13.32 59.80 -55.14
N TYR A 179 -12.61 59.83 -54.01
CA TYR A 179 -11.85 61.02 -53.62
C TYR A 179 -10.77 61.37 -54.65
N LEU A 180 -9.97 60.39 -55.07
CA LEU A 180 -8.89 60.61 -56.03
C LEU A 180 -9.45 60.93 -57.43
N SER A 181 -10.48 60.22 -57.91
CA SER A 181 -11.05 60.48 -59.23
C SER A 181 -11.71 61.84 -59.30
N ILE A 182 -12.50 62.23 -58.31
CA ILE A 182 -13.15 63.55 -58.26
C ILE A 182 -12.10 64.64 -58.11
N TYR A 183 -11.19 64.51 -57.15
CA TYR A 183 -10.17 65.52 -56.91
C TYR A 183 -9.27 65.71 -58.14
N LEU A 184 -8.75 64.61 -58.70
CA LEU A 184 -7.85 64.66 -59.85
C LEU A 184 -8.59 65.12 -61.12
N SER A 185 -9.81 64.63 -61.37
CA SER A 185 -10.57 65.04 -62.56
C SER A 185 -10.96 66.52 -62.50
N ILE A 186 -11.45 67.00 -61.37
CA ILE A 186 -11.83 68.41 -61.20
C ILE A 186 -10.57 69.29 -61.25
N TYR A 187 -9.53 68.95 -60.49
CA TYR A 187 -8.31 69.75 -60.47
C TYR A 187 -7.65 69.80 -61.84
N LEU A 188 -7.44 68.65 -62.49
CA LEU A 188 -6.80 68.59 -63.80
C LEU A 188 -7.68 69.23 -64.88
N SER A 189 -8.99 68.96 -64.91
CA SER A 189 -9.86 69.54 -65.93
C SER A 189 -9.96 71.05 -65.79
N ILE A 190 -10.15 71.58 -64.59
CA ILE A 190 -10.25 73.02 -64.36
C ILE A 190 -8.91 73.68 -64.61
N TYR A 191 -7.83 73.17 -64.01
CA TYR A 191 -6.51 73.77 -64.16
C TYR A 191 -6.05 73.74 -65.61
N LEU A 192 -6.13 72.58 -66.28
CA LEU A 192 -5.69 72.45 -67.67
C LEU A 192 -6.60 73.23 -68.61
N SER A 193 -7.92 73.18 -68.46
CA SER A 193 -8.83 73.91 -69.35
C SER A 193 -8.68 75.41 -69.20
N ILE A 194 -8.60 75.93 -67.98
CA ILE A 194 -8.43 77.37 -67.73
C ILE A 194 -7.04 77.82 -68.18
N TYR A 195 -5.98 77.11 -67.76
CA TYR A 195 -4.62 77.49 -68.13
C TYR A 195 -4.42 77.44 -69.65
N LEU A 196 -4.82 76.35 -70.31
CA LEU A 196 -4.67 76.20 -71.75
C LEU A 196 -5.56 77.16 -72.52
N SER A 197 -6.83 77.35 -72.11
CA SER A 197 -7.73 78.28 -72.80
C SER A 197 -7.28 79.72 -72.66
N ILE A 198 -6.86 80.16 -71.47
CA ILE A 198 -6.37 81.52 -71.24
C ILE A 198 -5.03 81.71 -71.96
N TYR A 199 -4.09 80.80 -71.80
CA TYR A 199 -2.78 80.91 -72.44
C TYR A 199 -2.92 80.93 -73.97
N LEU A 200 -3.66 79.98 -74.54
CA LEU A 200 -3.85 79.90 -75.98
C LEU A 200 -4.65 81.09 -76.51
N SER A 201 -5.74 81.49 -75.84
CA SER A 201 -6.55 82.62 -76.30
C SER A 201 -5.79 83.94 -76.22
N ILE A 202 -5.07 84.22 -75.13
CA ILE A 202 -4.28 85.44 -74.98
C ILE A 202 -3.10 85.43 -75.95
N TYR A 203 -2.32 84.33 -75.98
CA TYR A 203 -1.17 84.25 -76.85
C TYR A 203 -1.57 84.37 -78.33
N LEU A 204 -2.57 83.59 -78.77
CA LEU A 204 -3.02 83.62 -80.15
C LEU A 204 -3.68 84.96 -80.51
N SER A 205 -4.53 85.52 -79.65
CA SER A 205 -5.20 86.80 -79.94
C SER A 205 -4.21 87.96 -79.98
N ILE A 206 -3.26 88.04 -79.04
CA ILE A 206 -2.25 89.09 -79.02
C ILE A 206 -1.29 88.92 -80.20
N TYR A 207 -0.76 87.72 -80.41
CA TYR A 207 0.16 87.48 -81.52
C TYR A 207 -0.48 87.76 -82.87
N LEU A 208 -1.70 87.24 -83.10
CA LEU A 208 -2.41 87.44 -84.36
C LEU A 208 -2.84 88.91 -84.54
N SER A 209 -3.34 89.58 -83.50
CA SER A 209 -3.75 90.99 -83.61
C SER A 209 -2.57 91.92 -83.83
N ILE A 210 -1.45 91.72 -83.14
CA ILE A 210 -0.23 92.51 -83.35
C ILE A 210 0.35 92.23 -84.73
N TYR A 211 0.48 90.97 -85.12
CA TYR A 211 0.99 90.62 -86.45
C TYR A 211 0.11 91.21 -87.57
N LEU A 212 -1.20 91.03 -87.48
CA LEU A 212 -2.14 91.53 -88.48
C LEU A 212 -2.20 93.06 -88.50
N SER A 213 -2.16 93.73 -87.35
CA SER A 213 -2.16 95.20 -87.29
C SER A 213 -0.88 95.81 -87.83
N ILE A 214 0.30 95.24 -87.51
CA ILE A 214 1.58 95.70 -88.07
C ILE A 214 1.60 95.44 -89.59
N TYR A 215 1.18 94.25 -90.02
CA TYR A 215 1.14 93.90 -91.45
C TYR A 215 0.19 94.83 -92.22
N LEU A 216 -1.03 95.04 -91.74
CA LEU A 216 -1.98 95.95 -92.37
C LEU A 216 -1.50 97.39 -92.33
N TYR A 217 -0.98 97.88 -91.20
CA TYR A 217 -0.48 99.25 -91.08
C TYR A 217 0.68 99.50 -92.03
N THR A 218 1.69 98.63 -92.02
CA THR A 218 2.85 98.78 -92.91
C THR A 218 2.44 98.70 -94.37
N HIS A 219 1.61 97.72 -94.76
CA HIS A 219 1.22 97.55 -96.15
C HIS A 219 0.30 98.67 -96.65
N THR A 220 -0.68 99.11 -95.85
CA THR A 220 -1.60 100.20 -96.23
C THR A 220 -0.90 101.55 -96.21
N HIS A 221 -0.10 101.85 -95.17
CA HIS A 221 0.60 103.12 -95.07
C HIS A 221 1.69 103.25 -96.13
N THR A 222 2.48 102.20 -96.39
CA THR A 222 3.47 102.23 -97.48
C THR A 222 2.79 102.33 -98.84
N TYR A 223 1.73 101.56 -99.08
CA TYR A 223 1.01 101.61 -100.35
C TYR A 223 0.36 102.98 -100.60
N ILE A 224 -0.37 103.52 -99.62
CA ILE A 224 -0.99 104.85 -99.71
C ILE A 224 0.07 105.94 -99.82
N TYR A 225 1.13 105.89 -99.00
CA TYR A 225 2.20 106.89 -99.05
C TYR A 225 2.87 106.89 -100.43
N ILE A 226 3.24 105.73 -100.95
CA ILE A 226 3.85 105.62 -102.29
C ILE A 226 2.85 106.07 -103.35
N TYR A 227 1.60 105.60 -103.30
CA TYR A 227 0.57 105.95 -104.29
C TYR A 227 0.28 107.45 -104.31
N VAL A 228 0.05 108.05 -103.15
CA VAL A 228 -0.19 109.49 -103.01
C VAL A 228 1.05 110.29 -103.38
N CYS A 229 2.24 109.91 -102.92
CA CYS A 229 3.46 110.64 -103.26
C CYS A 229 3.76 110.59 -104.76
N MET A 230 3.59 109.42 -105.40
CA MET A 230 3.71 109.29 -106.85
C MET A 230 2.62 110.10 -107.57
N TYR A 231 1.36 109.99 -107.14
CA TYR A 231 0.25 110.71 -107.75
C TYR A 231 0.42 112.24 -107.63
N VAL A 232 0.79 112.74 -106.45
CA VAL A 232 1.05 114.16 -106.21
C VAL A 232 2.30 114.64 -106.95
N CYS A 233 3.40 113.88 -106.95
CA CYS A 233 4.60 114.23 -107.73
C CYS A 233 4.29 114.31 -109.22
N ILE A 234 3.52 113.36 -109.76
CA ILE A 234 3.09 113.34 -111.16
C ILE A 234 2.14 114.52 -111.43
N TYR A 235 1.18 114.78 -110.54
CA TYR A 235 0.23 115.87 -110.69
C TYR A 235 0.91 117.24 -110.66
N ILE A 236 1.83 117.49 -109.72
CA ILE A 236 2.60 118.74 -109.66
C ILE A 236 3.48 118.89 -110.91
N TYR A 237 4.18 117.84 -111.35
CA TYR A 237 5.05 117.91 -112.53
C TYR A 237 4.28 118.23 -113.84
N ILE A 238 3.01 117.83 -113.93
CA ILE A 238 2.20 118.01 -115.15
C ILE A 238 1.43 119.34 -115.13
N TYR A 239 0.96 119.81 -113.97
CA TYR A 239 -0.05 120.88 -113.88
C TYR A 239 0.43 122.19 -113.21
N ILE A 240 1.67 122.26 -112.70
CA ILE A 240 2.32 123.49 -112.19
C ILE A 240 3.62 123.70 -112.95
#